data_AF-A0A409XWU5-F1
#
_entry.id   AF-A0A409XWU5-F1
#
_cell.length_a   1.000
_cell.length_b   1.000
_cell.length_c   1.000
_cell.angle_alpha   90.00
_cell.angle_beta   90.00
_cell.angle_gamma   90.00
#
_symmetry.space_group_name_H-M   'P 1'
#
loop_
_entity.id
_entity.type
_entity.pdbx_description
1 polymer ?
#
loop_
_entity_poly.entity_id
_entity_poly.type
_entity_poly.pdbx_seq_one_letter_code
_entity_poly.pdbx_strand_id
1 'polypeptide(L)'
;MSDDYDSQVSALTAQFSGLFANPPAEVSPIIRGSQLLGACSEALATALLSSVQAKPTSSDVLVQSLVRDLAATEDLRFTDKEAGYIDASFNTIFLADLAEYLSNALHETQLQKPKQGEVVPQNTVLSSALFAGSALKNGLLTSKAIYSFVTQGLQFPGATYEEGRKEIVATGACLVLIVAGDIFLEKWMPQGGVEKVQTALESLKDKNVISHAAGVELLEKTIDAAKGGFKALLSTTDAWRVLFP
;
A
#
# COMPACT_ATOMS: atom_id res chain seq x y z
N MET A 1 -3.33 -26.40 19.94
CA MET A 1 -2.01 -25.91 19.48
C MET A 1 -2.10 -24.53 18.80
N SER A 2 -3.30 -23.94 18.61
CA SER A 2 -3.48 -22.57 18.09
C SER A 2 -3.05 -21.47 19.06
N ASP A 3 -3.24 -21.69 20.37
CA ASP A 3 -3.05 -20.64 21.38
C ASP A 3 -1.60 -20.13 21.48
N ASP A 4 -0.62 -20.93 21.03
CA ASP A 4 0.80 -20.54 21.03
C ASP A 4 1.16 -19.68 19.82
N TYR A 5 0.66 -20.03 18.62
CA TYR A 5 0.95 -19.27 17.39
C TYR A 5 0.34 -17.86 17.43
N ASP A 6 -0.95 -17.75 17.75
CA ASP A 6 -1.66 -16.46 17.78
C ASP A 6 -1.07 -15.53 18.85
N SER A 7 -0.64 -16.09 19.98
CA SER A 7 0.06 -15.36 21.03
C SER A 7 1.43 -14.85 20.57
N GLN A 8 2.18 -15.66 19.81
CA GLN A 8 3.46 -15.27 19.24
C GLN A 8 3.32 -14.19 18.17
N VAL A 9 2.36 -14.31 17.25
CA VAL A 9 2.04 -13.26 16.27
C VAL A 9 1.70 -11.97 17.00
N SER A 10 0.81 -12.02 18.00
CA SER A 10 0.42 -10.84 18.77
C SER A 10 1.60 -10.17 19.49
N ALA A 11 2.49 -10.95 20.10
CA ALA A 11 3.68 -10.44 20.77
C ALA A 11 4.66 -9.78 19.79
N LEU A 12 4.92 -10.42 18.65
CA LEU A 12 5.78 -9.88 17.59
C LEU A 12 5.17 -8.63 16.97
N THR A 13 3.86 -8.60 16.75
CA THR A 13 3.16 -7.42 16.21
C THR A 13 3.32 -6.25 17.17
N ALA A 14 3.12 -6.44 18.47
CA ALA A 14 3.34 -5.39 19.47
C ALA A 14 4.79 -4.87 19.46
N GLN A 15 5.76 -5.78 19.32
CA GLN A 15 7.18 -5.42 19.24
C GLN A 15 7.49 -4.58 18.00
N PHE A 16 7.02 -5.00 16.81
CA PHE A 16 7.20 -4.23 15.57
C PHE A 16 6.46 -2.90 15.59
N SER A 17 5.23 -2.84 16.11
CA SER A 17 4.49 -1.59 16.28
C SER A 17 5.22 -0.61 17.19
N GLY A 18 5.84 -1.10 18.27
CA GLY A 18 6.69 -0.28 19.14
C GLY A 18 7.90 0.31 18.41
N LEU A 19 8.53 -0.47 17.53
CA LEU A 19 9.61 0.03 16.68
C LEU A 19 9.12 1.07 15.67
N PHE A 20 8.02 0.81 14.97
CA PHE A 20 7.49 1.69 13.94
C PHE A 20 6.91 3.01 14.48
N ALA A 21 6.67 3.11 15.79
CA ALA A 21 6.28 4.37 16.42
C ALA A 21 7.36 5.47 16.27
N ASN A 22 8.64 5.09 16.17
CA ASN A 22 9.78 5.99 16.09
C ASN A 22 10.73 5.61 14.94
N PRO A 23 10.35 5.84 13.66
CA PRO A 23 11.20 5.50 12.53
C PRO A 23 12.46 6.40 12.46
N PRO A 24 13.59 5.91 11.90
CA PRO A 24 13.76 4.62 11.21
C PRO A 24 13.80 3.43 12.20
N ALA A 25 13.12 2.35 11.83
CA ALA A 25 13.05 1.12 12.62
C ALA A 25 14.03 0.08 12.10
N GLU A 26 14.82 -0.51 12.99
CA GLU A 26 15.71 -1.64 12.69
C GLU A 26 14.99 -2.97 12.98
N VAL A 27 14.46 -3.62 11.95
CA VAL A 27 13.67 -4.86 12.08
C VAL A 27 14.50 -6.13 11.97
N SER A 28 15.67 -6.05 11.33
CA SER A 28 16.52 -7.23 11.08
C SER A 28 16.96 -8.00 12.33
N PRO A 29 17.25 -7.38 13.50
CA PRO A 29 17.59 -8.14 14.71
C PRO A 29 16.43 -8.97 15.24
N ILE A 30 15.20 -8.48 15.14
CA ILE A 30 13.99 -9.22 15.56
C ILE A 30 13.77 -10.40 14.62
N ILE A 31 13.84 -10.16 13.31
CA ILE A 31 13.63 -11.21 12.30
C ILE A 31 14.64 -12.35 12.50
N ARG A 32 15.93 -12.03 12.64
CA ARG A 32 17.00 -13.02 12.85
C ARG A 32 16.90 -13.75 14.19
N GLY A 33 16.35 -13.10 15.21
CA GLY A 33 16.14 -13.69 16.54
C GLY A 33 14.89 -14.56 16.63
N SER A 34 13.97 -14.50 15.65
CA SER A 34 12.72 -15.24 15.69
C SER A 34 12.92 -16.73 15.38
N GLN A 35 12.29 -17.59 16.17
CA GLN A 35 12.26 -19.04 15.93
C GLN A 35 11.12 -19.45 14.98
N LEU A 36 10.06 -18.64 14.88
CA LEU A 36 8.94 -18.84 13.96
C LEU A 36 8.93 -17.74 12.90
N LEU A 37 9.57 -18.01 11.76
CA LEU A 37 9.68 -17.03 10.68
C LEU A 37 8.34 -16.72 10.00
N GLY A 38 7.39 -17.68 9.96
CA GLY A 38 6.02 -17.43 9.49
C GLY A 38 5.24 -16.46 10.38
N ALA A 39 5.21 -16.70 11.69
CA ALA A 39 4.59 -15.76 12.64
C ALA A 39 5.26 -14.37 12.58
N CYS A 40 6.58 -14.34 12.37
CA CYS A 40 7.34 -13.09 12.24
C CYS A 40 7.00 -12.32 10.96
N SER A 41 6.81 -12.99 9.82
CA SER A 41 6.45 -12.33 8.57
C SER A 41 5.04 -11.74 8.65
N GLU A 42 4.10 -12.51 9.19
CA GLU A 42 2.72 -12.11 9.44
C GLU A 42 2.65 -10.88 10.36
N ALA A 43 3.36 -10.95 11.49
CA ALA A 43 3.40 -9.90 12.47
C ALA A 43 4.02 -8.60 11.92
N LEU A 44 5.10 -8.72 11.13
CA LEU A 44 5.78 -7.59 10.51
C LEU A 44 4.85 -6.88 9.49
N ALA A 45 4.17 -7.65 8.64
CA ALA A 45 3.25 -7.12 7.65
C ALA A 45 2.05 -6.42 8.31
N THR A 46 1.48 -7.04 9.34
CA THR A 46 0.38 -6.48 10.14
C THR A 46 0.78 -5.18 10.84
N ALA A 47 1.94 -5.18 11.52
CA ALA A 47 2.43 -4.02 12.24
C ALA A 47 2.77 -2.85 11.29
N LEU A 48 3.37 -3.14 10.13
CA LEU A 48 3.70 -2.13 9.13
C LEU A 48 2.43 -1.45 8.62
N LEU A 49 1.45 -2.24 8.18
CA LEU A 49 0.20 -1.71 7.63
C LEU A 49 -0.59 -0.92 8.68
N SER A 50 -0.66 -1.42 9.91
CA SER A 50 -1.32 -0.72 11.02
C SER A 50 -0.62 0.61 11.33
N SER A 51 0.72 0.65 11.29
CA SER A 51 1.50 1.85 11.58
C SER A 51 1.31 2.93 10.52
N VAL A 52 1.29 2.57 9.23
CA VAL A 52 1.03 3.54 8.15
C VAL A 52 -0.43 3.98 8.09
N GLN A 53 -1.38 3.14 8.50
CA GLN A 53 -2.78 3.56 8.64
C GLN A 53 -2.96 4.56 9.78
N ALA A 54 -2.24 4.37 10.90
CA ALA A 54 -2.26 5.30 12.03
C ALA A 54 -1.51 6.61 11.75
N LYS A 55 -0.43 6.56 10.95
CA LYS A 55 0.41 7.72 10.59
C LYS A 55 0.80 7.69 9.11
N PRO A 56 -0.12 8.07 8.19
CA PRO A 56 0.11 7.93 6.75
C PRO A 56 1.34 8.68 6.23
N THR A 57 1.64 9.84 6.83
CA THR A 57 2.79 10.68 6.44
C THR A 57 4.14 10.05 6.72
N SER A 58 4.25 9.01 7.56
CA SER A 58 5.51 8.29 7.79
C SER A 58 5.80 7.15 6.80
N SER A 59 4.91 6.93 5.81
CA SER A 59 5.02 5.81 4.87
C SER A 59 6.39 5.74 4.18
N ASP A 60 6.89 6.84 3.61
CA ASP A 60 8.19 6.83 2.91
C ASP A 60 9.35 6.43 3.82
N VAL A 61 9.41 6.99 5.04
CA VAL A 61 10.50 6.70 5.99
C VAL A 61 10.47 5.25 6.44
N LEU A 62 9.28 4.71 6.73
CA LEU A 62 9.10 3.32 7.13
C LEU A 62 9.48 2.36 6.01
N VAL A 63 8.96 2.59 4.80
CA VAL A 63 9.23 1.76 3.62
C VAL A 63 10.71 1.74 3.27
N GLN A 64 11.37 2.90 3.21
CA GLN A 64 12.80 2.99 2.88
C GLN A 64 13.68 2.28 3.91
N SER A 65 13.36 2.45 5.20
CA SER A 65 14.08 1.75 6.27
C SER A 65 13.91 0.24 6.16
N LEU A 66 12.68 -0.21 5.89
CA LEU A 66 12.38 -1.63 5.76
C LEU A 66 13.06 -2.26 4.54
N VAL A 67 13.09 -1.61 3.38
CA VAL A 67 13.78 -2.12 2.18
C VAL A 67 15.26 -2.37 2.47
N ARG A 68 15.92 -1.43 3.15
CA ARG A 68 17.33 -1.59 3.55
C ARG A 68 17.51 -2.76 4.51
N ASP A 69 16.63 -2.91 5.47
CA ASP A 69 16.71 -3.95 6.49
C ASP A 69 16.41 -5.35 5.95
N LEU A 70 15.49 -5.48 4.99
CA LEU A 70 15.19 -6.75 4.33
C LEU A 70 16.36 -7.26 3.48
N ALA A 71 17.18 -6.37 2.92
CA ALA A 71 18.42 -6.78 2.26
C ALA A 71 19.37 -7.50 3.24
N ALA A 72 19.32 -7.13 4.53
CA ALA A 72 20.08 -7.79 5.59
C ALA A 72 19.43 -9.09 6.09
N THR A 73 18.36 -9.60 5.47
CA THR A 73 17.70 -10.87 5.82
C THR A 73 17.53 -11.81 4.62
N GLU A 74 18.19 -11.53 3.48
CA GLU A 74 18.07 -12.31 2.24
C GLU A 74 18.51 -13.78 2.39
N ASP A 75 19.44 -14.05 3.30
CA ASP A 75 19.96 -15.39 3.62
C ASP A 75 18.99 -16.23 4.47
N LEU A 76 17.97 -15.62 5.06
CA LEU A 76 17.04 -16.33 5.94
C LEU A 76 16.05 -17.15 5.14
N ARG A 77 16.03 -18.45 5.40
CA ARG A 77 15.13 -19.42 4.76
C ARG A 77 14.52 -20.33 5.81
N PHE A 78 13.28 -20.76 5.59
CA PHE A 78 12.62 -21.71 6.47
C PHE A 78 11.76 -22.71 5.70
N THR A 79 11.40 -23.78 6.42
CA THR A 79 10.47 -24.80 5.97
C THR A 79 9.33 -24.86 6.95
N ASP A 80 8.12 -24.60 6.46
CA ASP A 80 6.87 -24.81 7.16
C ASP A 80 6.00 -25.72 6.30
N LYS A 81 6.00 -27.01 6.63
CA LYS A 81 5.29 -28.02 5.84
C LYS A 81 3.78 -27.89 5.96
N GLU A 82 3.28 -27.34 7.06
CA GLU A 82 1.85 -27.17 7.30
C GLU A 82 1.30 -26.04 6.42
N ALA A 83 2.06 -24.95 6.31
CA ALA A 83 1.76 -23.84 5.40
C ALA A 83 2.20 -24.09 3.94
N GLY A 84 2.87 -25.21 3.66
CA GLY A 84 3.32 -25.59 2.31
C GLY A 84 4.60 -24.90 1.83
N TYR A 85 5.35 -24.26 2.74
CA TYR A 85 6.63 -23.62 2.45
C TYR A 85 7.79 -24.60 2.58
N ILE A 86 8.59 -24.74 1.52
CA ILE A 86 9.80 -25.57 1.48
C ILE A 86 10.95 -24.68 1.05
N ASP A 87 11.96 -24.53 1.91
CA ASP A 87 13.15 -23.70 1.66
C ASP A 87 12.83 -22.28 1.14
N ALA A 88 11.76 -21.69 1.68
CA ALA A 88 11.26 -20.38 1.28
C ALA A 88 12.09 -19.27 1.94
N SER A 89 12.43 -18.24 1.17
CA SER A 89 13.06 -17.03 1.72
C SER A 89 12.06 -16.26 2.58
N PHE A 90 12.52 -15.76 3.75
CA PHE A 90 11.72 -14.91 4.61
C PHE A 90 11.13 -13.72 3.85
N ASN A 91 11.94 -13.03 3.04
CA ASN A 91 11.52 -11.85 2.29
C ASN A 91 10.37 -12.19 1.33
N THR A 92 10.41 -13.35 0.68
CA THR A 92 9.34 -13.78 -0.23
C THR A 92 8.03 -13.99 0.51
N ILE A 93 8.07 -14.63 1.68
CA ILE A 93 6.85 -14.87 2.48
C ILE A 93 6.30 -13.56 3.04
N PHE A 94 7.17 -12.72 3.63
CA PHE A 94 6.78 -11.40 4.09
C PHE A 94 6.12 -10.54 3.00
N LEU A 95 6.67 -10.53 1.78
CA LEU A 95 6.08 -9.78 0.66
C LEU A 95 4.75 -10.37 0.20
N ALA A 96 4.55 -11.69 0.32
CA ALA A 96 3.27 -12.33 0.06
C ALA A 96 2.22 -11.93 1.10
N ASP A 97 2.54 -12.01 2.39
CA ASP A 97 1.67 -11.59 3.50
C ASP A 97 1.30 -10.11 3.38
N LEU A 98 2.28 -9.25 3.12
CA LEU A 98 2.06 -7.83 2.92
C LEU A 98 1.17 -7.55 1.71
N ALA A 99 1.33 -8.28 0.60
CA ALA A 99 0.48 -8.14 -0.58
C ALA A 99 -0.97 -8.52 -0.28
N GLU A 100 -1.19 -9.60 0.48
CA GLU A 100 -2.52 -10.04 0.89
C GLU A 100 -3.18 -9.01 1.81
N TYR A 101 -2.49 -8.56 2.86
CA TYR A 101 -3.03 -7.57 3.78
C TYR A 101 -3.29 -6.23 3.14
N LEU A 102 -2.39 -5.77 2.27
CA LEU A 102 -2.61 -4.57 1.48
C LEU A 102 -3.81 -4.72 0.54
N SER A 103 -3.96 -5.88 -0.10
CA SER A 103 -5.14 -6.17 -0.93
C SER A 103 -6.42 -6.08 -0.11
N ASN A 104 -6.43 -6.69 1.08
CA ASN A 104 -7.59 -6.66 1.97
C ASN A 104 -7.93 -5.25 2.45
N ALA A 105 -6.91 -4.40 2.69
CA ALA A 105 -7.12 -3.02 3.11
C ALA A 105 -7.59 -2.11 1.96
N LEU A 106 -7.03 -2.26 0.75
CA LEU A 106 -7.45 -1.49 -0.43
C LEU A 106 -8.89 -1.83 -0.86
N HIS A 107 -9.21 -3.13 -0.87
CA HIS A 107 -10.49 -3.63 -1.39
C HIS A 107 -11.57 -3.79 -0.32
N GLU A 108 -11.20 -3.67 0.96
CA GLU A 108 -12.08 -3.87 2.13
C GLU A 108 -12.84 -5.21 2.05
N THR A 109 -12.08 -6.30 1.84
CA THR A 109 -12.60 -7.68 1.72
C THR A 109 -12.87 -8.34 3.08
N GLN A 110 -12.57 -7.65 4.18
CA GLN A 110 -12.78 -8.15 5.55
C GLN A 110 -14.28 -8.23 5.85
N LEU A 111 -14.81 -9.45 5.98
CA LEU A 111 -16.25 -9.76 6.08
C LEU A 111 -17.02 -9.02 7.20
N GLN A 112 -16.32 -8.47 8.20
CA GLN A 112 -16.93 -7.91 9.42
C GLN A 112 -16.80 -6.38 9.53
N LYS A 113 -16.16 -5.71 8.57
CA LYS A 113 -16.00 -4.24 8.62
C LYS A 113 -16.85 -3.58 7.53
N PRO A 114 -17.68 -2.58 7.88
CA PRO A 114 -18.37 -1.81 6.88
C PRO A 114 -17.36 -1.06 6.02
N LYS A 115 -17.61 -1.04 4.71
CA LYS A 115 -16.72 -0.34 3.77
C LYS A 115 -16.78 1.17 3.99
N GLN A 116 -15.63 1.82 3.93
CA GLN A 116 -15.52 3.25 4.14
C GLN A 116 -15.88 4.01 2.85
N GLY A 117 -16.87 4.90 2.95
CA GLY A 117 -17.37 5.72 1.83
C GLY A 117 -16.98 7.20 1.89
N GLU A 118 -16.35 7.65 2.99
CA GLU A 118 -16.06 9.07 3.24
C GLU A 118 -14.57 9.39 3.09
N VAL A 119 -14.26 10.54 2.48
CA VAL A 119 -12.90 11.06 2.33
C VAL A 119 -12.52 11.76 3.64
N VAL A 120 -11.99 10.99 4.59
CA VAL A 120 -11.56 11.49 5.91
C VAL A 120 -10.19 10.93 6.27
N PRO A 121 -9.40 11.60 7.15
CA PRO A 121 -8.05 11.14 7.50
C PRO A 121 -7.99 9.72 8.09
N GLN A 122 -9.08 9.26 8.72
CA GLN A 122 -9.20 7.92 9.32
C GLN A 122 -9.57 6.83 8.30
N ASN A 123 -9.72 7.19 7.02
CA ASN A 123 -10.02 6.23 5.98
C ASN A 123 -8.79 5.35 5.69
N THR A 124 -8.90 4.08 6.08
CA THR A 124 -7.85 3.07 5.94
C THR A 124 -7.54 2.74 4.49
N VAL A 125 -8.52 2.84 3.58
CA VAL A 125 -8.29 2.65 2.14
C VAL A 125 -7.36 3.73 1.61
N LEU A 126 -7.58 4.99 1.97
CA LEU A 126 -6.77 6.12 1.49
C LEU A 126 -5.34 6.07 2.05
N SER A 127 -5.18 5.78 3.34
CA SER A 127 -3.85 5.60 3.94
C SER A 127 -3.12 4.38 3.37
N SER A 128 -3.81 3.26 3.12
CA SER A 128 -3.25 2.09 2.43
C SER A 128 -2.90 2.37 0.97
N ALA A 129 -3.67 3.20 0.26
CA ALA A 129 -3.33 3.64 -1.09
C ALA A 129 -2.08 4.52 -1.12
N LEU A 130 -1.94 5.45 -0.14
CA LEU A 130 -0.73 6.24 0.03
C LEU A 130 0.50 5.34 0.29
N PHE A 131 0.35 4.36 1.19
CA PHE A 131 1.38 3.36 1.46
C PHE A 131 1.71 2.54 0.21
N ALA A 132 0.71 2.11 -0.56
CA ALA A 132 0.93 1.37 -1.81
C ALA A 132 1.78 2.17 -2.81
N GLY A 133 1.51 3.48 -2.95
CA GLY A 133 2.36 4.38 -3.73
C GLY A 133 3.80 4.40 -3.23
N SER A 134 3.99 4.56 -1.92
CA SER A 134 5.32 4.55 -1.30
C SER A 134 6.07 3.22 -1.51
N ALA A 135 5.38 2.10 -1.28
CA ALA A 135 5.94 0.76 -1.42
C ALA A 135 6.36 0.47 -2.86
N LEU A 136 5.58 0.95 -3.83
CA LEU A 136 5.92 0.85 -5.25
C LEU A 136 7.13 1.72 -5.61
N LYS A 137 7.09 3.01 -5.25
CA LYS A 137 8.15 4.00 -5.52
C LYS A 137 9.52 3.55 -5.01
N ASN A 138 9.55 2.98 -3.81
CA ASN A 138 10.79 2.59 -3.14
C ASN A 138 11.15 1.10 -3.35
N GLY A 139 10.43 0.39 -4.23
CA GLY A 139 10.75 -1.00 -4.59
C GLY A 139 10.48 -2.05 -3.51
N LEU A 140 9.70 -1.71 -2.47
CA LEU A 140 9.31 -2.68 -1.43
C LEU A 140 8.34 -3.72 -1.97
N LEU A 141 7.27 -3.27 -2.63
CA LEU A 141 6.19 -4.15 -3.05
C LEU A 141 5.64 -3.78 -4.43
N THR A 142 5.53 -4.81 -5.28
CA THR A 142 4.77 -4.76 -6.52
C THR A 142 3.67 -5.82 -6.44
N SER A 143 2.39 -5.41 -6.54
CA SER A 143 1.27 -6.35 -6.40
C SER A 143 0.18 -6.09 -7.43
N LYS A 144 -0.45 -7.18 -7.92
CA LYS A 144 -1.64 -7.10 -8.78
C LYS A 144 -2.81 -6.40 -8.08
N ALA A 145 -2.85 -6.42 -6.74
CA ALA A 145 -3.88 -5.73 -5.97
C ALA A 145 -3.78 -4.20 -6.13
N ILE A 146 -2.56 -3.65 -6.16
CA ILE A 146 -2.30 -2.23 -6.40
C ILE A 146 -2.74 -1.86 -7.82
N TYR A 147 -2.34 -2.67 -8.82
CA TYR A 147 -2.77 -2.48 -10.19
C TYR A 147 -4.30 -2.49 -10.33
N SER A 148 -4.97 -3.52 -9.78
CA SER A 148 -6.42 -3.65 -9.82
C SER A 148 -7.14 -2.49 -9.12
N PHE A 149 -6.60 -2.01 -7.99
CA PHE A 149 -7.15 -0.88 -7.26
C PHE A 149 -7.06 0.42 -8.08
N VAL A 150 -5.91 0.70 -8.70
CA VAL A 150 -5.72 1.87 -9.56
C VAL A 150 -6.63 1.82 -10.79
N THR A 151 -6.71 0.68 -11.49
CA THR A 151 -7.55 0.56 -12.68
C THR A 151 -9.05 0.66 -12.35
N GLN A 152 -9.46 0.16 -11.18
CA GLN A 152 -10.80 0.35 -10.64
C GLN A 152 -11.10 1.82 -10.35
N GLY A 153 -10.19 2.53 -9.68
CA GLY A 153 -10.36 3.95 -9.36
C GLY A 153 -10.37 4.85 -10.61
N LEU A 154 -9.59 4.49 -11.62
CA LEU A 154 -9.62 5.14 -12.94
C LEU A 154 -10.82 4.73 -13.81
N GLN A 155 -11.67 3.82 -13.34
CA GLN A 155 -12.84 3.31 -14.07
C GLN A 155 -12.49 2.78 -15.48
N PHE A 156 -11.37 2.05 -15.59
CA PHE A 156 -10.98 1.46 -16.87
C PHE A 156 -12.02 0.44 -17.36
N PRO A 157 -12.15 0.24 -18.69
CA PRO A 157 -13.06 -0.75 -19.24
C PRO A 157 -12.84 -2.14 -18.64
N GLY A 158 -13.93 -2.76 -18.16
CA GLY A 158 -13.90 -4.09 -17.53
C GLY A 158 -13.59 -4.09 -16.03
N ALA A 159 -13.23 -2.96 -15.43
CA ALA A 159 -13.11 -2.84 -13.98
C ALA A 159 -14.51 -2.70 -13.34
N THR A 160 -14.77 -3.49 -12.29
CA THR A 160 -15.99 -3.38 -11.49
C THR A 160 -15.75 -2.40 -10.34
N TYR A 161 -16.65 -1.45 -10.13
CA TYR A 161 -16.59 -0.53 -9.00
C TYR A 161 -17.95 -0.45 -8.30
N GLU A 162 -17.90 -0.18 -7.00
CA GLU A 162 -19.09 -0.03 -6.17
C GLU A 162 -19.47 1.46 -6.11
N GLU A 163 -20.71 1.81 -6.48
CA GLU A 163 -21.16 3.22 -6.54
C GLU A 163 -20.91 3.99 -5.24
N GLY A 164 -21.12 3.35 -4.09
CA GLY A 164 -20.91 3.97 -2.77
C GLY A 164 -19.44 4.20 -2.40
N ARG A 165 -18.49 3.72 -3.20
CA ARG A 165 -17.04 3.83 -2.94
C ARG A 165 -16.26 4.45 -4.09
N LYS A 166 -16.92 4.80 -5.19
CA LYS A 166 -16.26 5.31 -6.41
C LYS A 166 -15.33 6.48 -6.12
N GLU A 167 -15.77 7.39 -5.23
CA GLU A 167 -14.98 8.56 -4.84
C GLU A 167 -13.72 8.17 -4.05
N ILE A 168 -13.84 7.24 -3.10
CA ILE A 168 -12.70 6.76 -2.29
C ILE A 168 -11.69 6.03 -3.14
N VAL A 169 -12.14 5.12 -4.01
CA VAL A 169 -11.24 4.35 -4.87
C VAL A 169 -10.59 5.26 -5.91
N ALA A 170 -11.31 6.21 -6.49
CA ALA A 170 -10.75 7.21 -7.41
C ALA A 170 -9.71 8.11 -6.72
N THR A 171 -10.02 8.60 -5.52
CA THR A 171 -9.09 9.41 -4.70
C THR A 171 -7.84 8.60 -4.33
N GLY A 172 -8.01 7.35 -3.90
CA GLY A 172 -6.92 6.43 -3.60
C GLY A 172 -6.05 6.13 -4.83
N ALA A 173 -6.65 5.94 -6.02
CA ALA A 173 -5.91 5.78 -7.26
C ALA A 173 -5.06 7.02 -7.57
N CYS A 174 -5.60 8.23 -7.34
CA CYS A 174 -4.83 9.46 -7.45
C CYS A 174 -3.65 9.50 -6.46
N LEU A 175 -3.83 9.07 -5.21
CA LEU A 175 -2.74 8.97 -4.23
C LEU A 175 -1.62 8.03 -4.68
N VAL A 176 -1.94 6.85 -5.23
CA VAL A 176 -0.93 5.93 -5.76
C VAL A 176 -0.16 6.57 -6.92
N LEU A 177 -0.89 7.16 -7.87
CA LEU A 177 -0.32 7.71 -9.11
C LEU A 177 0.51 8.98 -8.86
N ILE A 178 0.09 9.88 -7.97
CA ILE A 178 0.85 11.10 -7.69
C ILE A 178 2.16 10.79 -6.94
N VAL A 179 2.22 9.67 -6.22
CA VAL A 179 3.42 9.23 -5.50
C VAL A 179 4.34 8.38 -6.37
N ALA A 180 3.79 7.52 -7.23
CA ALA A 180 4.54 6.45 -7.92
C ALA A 180 4.08 6.19 -9.36
N GLY A 181 3.50 7.18 -10.03
CA GLY A 181 2.91 7.03 -11.36
C GLY A 181 3.90 6.59 -12.44
N ASP A 182 5.16 7.01 -12.36
CA ASP A 182 6.21 6.60 -13.28
C ASP A 182 6.51 5.09 -13.19
N ILE A 183 6.76 4.58 -11.98
CA ILE A 183 7.02 3.16 -11.71
C ILE A 183 5.79 2.32 -12.03
N PHE A 184 4.59 2.84 -11.72
CA PHE A 184 3.34 2.19 -12.07
C PHE A 184 3.20 1.97 -13.58
N LEU A 185 3.44 3.03 -14.36
CA LEU A 185 3.36 2.95 -15.82
C LEU A 185 4.43 2.05 -16.41
N GLU A 186 5.67 2.14 -15.93
CA GLU A 186 6.77 1.28 -16.38
C GLU A 186 6.42 -0.20 -16.22
N LYS A 187 5.89 -0.59 -15.04
CA LYS A 187 5.62 -1.99 -14.74
C LYS A 187 4.39 -2.56 -15.42
N TRP A 188 3.30 -1.78 -15.53
CA TRP A 188 2.02 -2.33 -15.98
C TRP A 188 1.50 -1.76 -17.29
N MET A 189 1.98 -0.60 -17.73
CA MET A 189 1.50 0.07 -18.94
C MET A 189 2.63 0.69 -19.77
N PRO A 190 3.66 -0.09 -20.15
CA PRO A 190 4.87 0.45 -20.78
C PRO A 190 4.63 1.08 -22.16
N GLN A 191 3.47 0.83 -22.80
CA GLN A 191 3.12 1.35 -24.13
C GLN A 191 1.81 2.14 -24.07
N GLY A 192 1.89 3.45 -24.29
CA GLY A 192 0.74 4.36 -24.29
C GLY A 192 0.04 4.50 -22.93
N GLY A 193 0.68 4.08 -21.84
CA GLY A 193 0.09 4.13 -20.50
C GLY A 193 -0.19 5.53 -20.01
N VAL A 194 0.71 6.48 -20.29
CA VAL A 194 0.55 7.91 -19.92
C VAL A 194 -0.76 8.47 -20.48
N GLU A 195 -0.98 8.34 -21.79
CA GLU A 195 -2.18 8.86 -22.47
C GLU A 195 -3.46 8.21 -21.94
N LYS A 196 -3.45 6.89 -21.70
CA LYS A 196 -4.59 6.16 -21.12
C LYS A 196 -4.93 6.64 -19.71
N VAL A 197 -3.93 6.77 -18.85
CA VAL A 197 -4.12 7.25 -17.47
C VAL A 197 -4.59 8.69 -17.47
N GLN A 198 -3.98 9.56 -18.28
CA GLN A 198 -4.40 10.96 -18.40
C GLN A 198 -5.87 11.07 -18.84
N THR A 199 -6.25 10.37 -19.91
CA THR A 199 -7.63 10.38 -20.43
C THR A 199 -8.63 9.94 -19.37
N ALA A 200 -8.28 8.93 -18.57
CA ALA A 200 -9.15 8.45 -17.50
C ALA A 200 -9.26 9.45 -16.34
N LEU A 201 -8.16 10.08 -15.93
CA LEU A 201 -8.18 11.13 -14.90
C LEU A 201 -9.04 12.33 -15.33
N GLU A 202 -8.91 12.76 -16.59
CA GLU A 202 -9.77 13.80 -17.18
C GLU A 202 -11.24 13.36 -17.19
N SER A 203 -11.52 12.10 -17.52
CA SER A 203 -12.88 11.56 -17.46
C SER A 203 -13.46 11.53 -16.04
N LEU A 204 -12.64 11.25 -15.01
CA LEU A 204 -13.08 11.34 -13.60
C LEU A 204 -13.49 12.76 -13.23
N LYS A 205 -12.75 13.76 -13.72
CA LYS A 205 -13.03 15.19 -13.54
C LYS A 205 -14.35 15.57 -14.23
N ASP A 206 -14.50 15.24 -15.50
CA ASP A 206 -15.69 15.58 -16.29
C ASP A 206 -16.98 14.97 -15.73
N LYS A 207 -16.88 13.75 -15.20
CA LYS A 207 -18.00 13.03 -14.57
C LYS A 207 -18.26 13.44 -13.13
N ASN A 208 -17.45 14.32 -12.54
CA ASN A 208 -17.48 14.69 -11.12
C ASN A 208 -17.50 13.45 -10.21
N VAL A 209 -16.62 12.48 -10.47
CA VAL A 209 -16.55 11.24 -9.66
C VAL A 209 -16.06 11.52 -8.24
N ILE A 210 -15.14 12.48 -8.09
CA ILE A 210 -14.63 12.97 -6.81
C ILE A 210 -15.31 14.31 -6.53
N SER A 211 -15.98 14.41 -5.40
CA SER A 211 -16.79 15.57 -5.01
C SER A 211 -16.18 16.35 -3.83
N HIS A 212 -15.37 15.68 -3.01
CA HIS A 212 -14.61 16.25 -1.91
C HIS A 212 -13.60 17.26 -2.43
N ALA A 213 -13.65 18.50 -1.93
CA ALA A 213 -12.86 19.63 -2.46
C ALA A 213 -11.34 19.33 -2.52
N ALA A 214 -10.76 18.80 -1.44
CA ALA A 214 -9.34 18.43 -1.42
C ALA A 214 -9.03 17.21 -2.31
N GLY A 215 -10.02 16.34 -2.54
CA GLY A 215 -9.91 15.23 -3.49
C GLY A 215 -9.88 15.73 -4.94
N VAL A 216 -10.65 16.76 -5.26
CA VAL A 216 -10.61 17.44 -6.56
C VAL A 216 -9.24 18.10 -6.76
N GLU A 217 -8.70 18.79 -5.76
CA GLU A 217 -7.35 19.36 -5.84
C GLU A 217 -6.29 18.28 -6.12
N LEU A 218 -6.37 17.14 -5.41
CA LEU A 218 -5.48 16.00 -5.64
C LEU A 218 -5.60 15.45 -7.06
N LEU A 219 -6.83 15.31 -7.58
CA LEU A 219 -7.09 14.88 -8.95
C LEU A 219 -6.44 15.84 -9.96
N GLU A 220 -6.59 17.14 -9.78
CA GLU A 220 -5.99 18.16 -10.65
C GLU A 220 -4.46 18.07 -10.68
N LYS A 221 -3.82 17.95 -9.50
CA LYS A 221 -2.36 17.72 -9.43
C LYS A 221 -1.95 16.43 -10.12
N THR A 222 -2.76 15.38 -10.00
CA THR A 222 -2.48 14.09 -10.65
C THR A 222 -2.61 14.17 -12.17
N ILE A 223 -3.58 14.93 -12.69
CA ILE A 223 -3.71 15.24 -14.12
C ILE A 223 -2.48 16.00 -14.61
N ASP A 224 -2.03 17.01 -13.88
CA ASP A 224 -0.85 17.79 -14.28
C ASP A 224 0.44 16.97 -14.22
N ALA A 225 0.59 16.10 -13.23
CA ALA A 225 1.67 15.11 -13.20
C ALA A 225 1.61 14.17 -14.41
N ALA A 226 0.43 13.67 -14.78
CA ALA A 226 0.25 12.80 -15.94
C ALA A 226 0.64 13.51 -17.26
N LYS A 227 0.25 14.77 -17.45
CA LYS A 227 0.68 15.60 -18.61
C LYS A 227 2.20 15.75 -18.69
N GLY A 228 2.86 15.83 -17.52
CA GLY A 228 4.31 15.83 -17.40
C GLY A 228 4.97 14.45 -17.54
N GLY A 229 4.20 13.40 -17.83
CA GLY A 229 4.68 12.01 -17.88
C GLY A 229 5.11 11.47 -16.52
N PHE A 230 4.48 11.94 -15.43
CA PHE A 230 4.79 11.60 -14.05
C PHE A 230 6.24 11.88 -13.61
N LYS A 231 6.89 12.87 -14.22
CA LYS A 231 8.25 13.31 -13.83
C LYS A 231 8.30 14.12 -12.53
N ALA A 232 7.17 14.72 -12.13
CA ALA A 232 7.03 15.53 -10.93
C ALA A 232 6.07 14.85 -9.95
N LEU A 233 6.60 13.91 -9.16
CA LEU A 233 5.85 13.16 -8.16
C LEU A 233 5.93 13.83 -6.79
N LEU A 234 4.90 13.62 -5.97
CA LEU A 234 4.89 14.09 -4.59
C LEU A 234 5.55 13.07 -3.65
N SER A 235 5.98 13.56 -2.49
CA SER A 235 6.23 12.69 -1.34
C SER A 235 4.89 12.21 -0.77
N THR A 236 4.91 11.13 0.01
CA THR A 236 3.71 10.67 0.73
C THR A 236 3.16 11.72 1.68
N THR A 237 4.04 12.49 2.34
CA THR A 237 3.65 13.59 3.23
C THR A 237 2.94 14.69 2.46
N ASP A 238 3.47 15.12 1.32
CA ASP A 238 2.88 16.20 0.53
C ASP A 238 1.56 15.78 -0.10
N ALA A 239 1.48 14.57 -0.66
CA ALA A 239 0.24 14.02 -1.21
C ALA A 239 -0.87 13.92 -0.13
N TRP A 240 -0.52 13.49 1.08
CA TRP A 240 -1.48 13.42 2.19
C TRP A 240 -1.95 14.80 2.64
N ARG A 241 -1.06 15.80 2.70
CA ARG A 241 -1.38 17.19 3.04
C ARG A 241 -2.25 17.89 2.00
N VAL A 242 -2.15 17.51 0.73
CA VAL A 242 -3.10 18.00 -0.28
C VAL A 242 -4.51 17.53 0.04
N LEU A 243 -4.66 16.26 0.44
CA LEU A 243 -5.97 15.68 0.71
C LEU A 243 -6.53 16.08 2.09
N PHE A 244 -5.66 16.27 3.08
CA PHE A 244 -5.97 16.59 4.46
C PHE A 244 -5.00 17.68 5.00
N PRO A 245 -5.24 18.95 4.64
CA PRO A 245 -4.37 20.08 5.01
C PRO A 245 -4.40 20.44 6.50
#